data_AF-A0A952FK45-F1
#
_entry.id   AF-A0A952FK45-F1
#
_cell.length_a   1.000
_cell.length_b   1.000
_cell.length_c   1.000
_cell.angle_alpha   90.00
_cell.angle_beta   90.00
_cell.angle_gamma   90.00
#
_symmetry.space_group_name_H-M   'P 1'
#
loop_
_entity.id
_entity.type
_entity.pdbx_description
1 polymer ?
#
loop_
_entity_poly.entity_id
_entity_poly.type
_entity_poly.pdbx_seq_one_letter_code
_entity_poly.pdbx_strand_id
1 'polypeptide(L)'
;MAKAAAPSDTPAAAPPATATRAAAMLDELMDLGMDLARAFKAKADAALQADDLDRAVVAADSFNRTALGVRRTIVLMDRLDRQRQEARHKAESRRQRRQEEADGRRRAVVEGLSRAIAVVKPDVRERLTADLWDRLTEGDRI
;
A
#
# COMPACT_ATOMS: atom_id res chain seq x y z
N MET A 1 -36.07 5.58 -5.09
CA MET A 1 -34.95 5.49 -4.11
C MET A 1 -33.79 4.80 -4.80
N ALA A 2 -32.73 5.54 -5.12
CA ALA A 2 -31.56 5.01 -5.84
C ALA A 2 -30.62 4.31 -4.86
N LYS A 3 -30.37 3.01 -5.11
CA LYS A 3 -29.44 2.19 -4.32
C LYS A 3 -28.01 2.50 -4.79
N ALA A 4 -27.24 3.16 -3.93
CA ALA A 4 -25.83 3.41 -4.16
C ALA A 4 -25.05 2.09 -4.23
N ALA A 5 -24.30 1.87 -5.31
CA ALA A 5 -23.37 0.76 -5.42
C ALA A 5 -22.13 1.07 -4.58
N ALA A 6 -21.82 0.20 -3.62
CA ALA A 6 -20.67 0.33 -2.72
C ALA A 6 -19.34 0.26 -3.51
N PRO A 7 -18.31 1.02 -3.11
CA PRO A 7 -16.98 0.90 -3.71
C PRO A 7 -16.41 -0.48 -3.40
N SER A 8 -15.86 -1.11 -4.44
CA SER A 8 -15.21 -2.42 -4.34
C SER A 8 -13.92 -2.24 -3.53
N ASP A 9 -13.91 -2.75 -2.30
CA ASP A 9 -12.71 -2.91 -1.49
C ASP A 9 -11.75 -3.85 -2.23
N THR A 10 -10.87 -3.26 -3.04
CA THR A 10 -9.75 -3.99 -3.62
C THR A 10 -8.79 -4.28 -2.48
N PRO A 11 -8.50 -5.56 -2.15
CA PRO A 11 -7.60 -5.89 -1.05
C PRO A 11 -6.24 -5.23 -1.31
N ALA A 12 -5.76 -4.49 -0.32
CA ALA A 12 -4.40 -3.95 -0.37
C ALA A 12 -3.44 -5.11 -0.60
N ALA A 13 -2.67 -5.04 -1.70
CA ALA A 13 -1.72 -6.08 -2.03
C ALA A 13 -0.75 -6.25 -0.84
N ALA A 14 -0.68 -7.47 -0.32
CA ALA A 14 0.20 -7.81 0.78
C ALA A 14 1.63 -7.34 0.47
N PRO A 15 2.36 -6.80 1.45
CA PRO A 15 3.75 -6.41 1.24
C PRO A 15 4.53 -7.61 0.67
N PRO A 16 5.48 -7.38 -0.26
CA PRO A 16 6.26 -8.46 -0.84
C PRO A 16 6.97 -9.24 0.28
N ALA A 17 7.06 -10.56 0.16
CA ALA A 17 7.58 -11.44 1.22
C ALA A 17 8.97 -11.01 1.76
N THR A 18 9.79 -10.40 0.91
CA THR A 18 11.09 -9.82 1.27
C THR A 18 10.99 -8.61 2.21
N ALA A 19 9.98 -7.77 2.03
CA ALA A 19 9.70 -6.62 2.88
C ALA A 19 9.22 -7.05 4.27
N THR A 20 8.39 -8.08 4.35
CA THR A 20 7.95 -8.68 5.62
C THR A 20 9.11 -9.33 6.36
N ARG A 21 9.97 -10.06 5.64
CA ARG A 21 11.18 -10.66 6.22
C ARG A 21 12.17 -9.62 6.76
N ALA A 22 12.38 -8.53 6.03
CA ALA A 22 13.26 -7.45 6.48
C ALA A 22 12.73 -6.75 7.74
N ALA A 23 11.41 -6.56 7.86
CA ALA A 23 10.80 -6.00 9.08
C ALA A 23 10.98 -6.94 10.28
N ALA A 24 10.70 -8.23 10.10
CA ALA A 24 10.90 -9.23 11.16
C ALA A 24 12.36 -9.29 11.63
N MET A 25 13.33 -9.24 10.72
CA MET A 25 14.76 -9.18 11.08
C MET A 25 15.12 -7.92 11.88
N LEU A 26 14.47 -6.78 11.60
CA LEU A 26 14.71 -5.54 12.34
C LEU A 26 14.11 -5.60 13.75
N ASP A 27 12.94 -6.22 13.91
CA ASP A 27 12.34 -6.48 15.22
C ASP A 27 13.23 -7.43 16.06
N GLU A 28 13.68 -8.54 15.49
CA GLU A 28 14.62 -9.47 16.14
C GLU A 28 15.92 -8.76 16.58
N LEU A 29 16.45 -7.85 15.75
CA LEU A 29 17.64 -7.06 16.09
C LEU A 29 17.39 -6.06 17.24
N MET A 30 16.18 -5.50 17.34
CA MET A 30 15.83 -4.62 18.45
C MET A 30 15.74 -5.39 19.77
N ASP A 31 15.11 -6.57 19.75
CA ASP A 31 15.01 -7.43 20.94
C ASP A 31 16.40 -7.85 21.43
N LEU A 32 17.26 -8.29 20.52
CA LEU A 32 18.65 -8.62 20.84
C LEU A 32 19.40 -7.42 21.42
N GLY A 33 19.19 -6.22 20.86
CA GLY A 33 19.77 -4.98 21.36
C GLY A 33 19.33 -4.64 22.78
N MET A 34 18.06 -4.87 23.11
CA MET A 34 17.51 -4.67 24.46
C MET A 34 18.09 -5.66 25.48
N ASP A 35 18.29 -6.92 25.09
CA ASP A 35 18.92 -7.92 25.95
C ASP A 35 20.40 -7.60 26.22
N LEU A 36 21.13 -7.15 25.19
CA LEU A 36 22.50 -6.64 25.35
C LEU A 36 22.55 -5.43 26.28
N ALA A 37 21.62 -4.49 26.15
CA ALA A 37 21.49 -3.33 27.01
C ALA A 37 21.35 -3.72 28.49
N ARG A 38 20.46 -4.68 28.79
CA ARG A 38 20.28 -5.22 30.16
C ARG A 38 21.55 -5.88 30.68
N ALA A 39 22.24 -6.65 29.84
CA ALA A 39 23.47 -7.32 30.21
C ALA A 39 24.61 -6.33 30.53
N PHE A 40 24.73 -5.24 29.77
CA PHE A 40 25.72 -4.19 30.05
C PHE A 40 25.40 -3.44 31.36
N LYS A 41 24.12 -3.13 31.61
CA LYS A 41 23.70 -2.54 32.88
C LYS A 41 24.09 -3.44 34.06
N ALA A 42 23.78 -4.73 33.99
CA ALA A 42 24.12 -5.68 35.05
C ALA A 42 25.65 -5.77 35.29
N LYS A 43 26.46 -5.72 34.22
CA LYS A 43 27.93 -5.67 34.35
C LYS A 43 28.43 -4.39 35.00
N ALA A 44 27.86 -3.24 34.63
CA ALA A 44 28.22 -1.97 35.24
C ALA A 44 27.86 -1.95 36.73
N ASP A 45 26.66 -2.41 37.10
CA ASP A 45 26.22 -2.51 38.49
C ASP A 45 27.16 -3.42 39.30
N ALA A 46 27.56 -4.58 38.76
CA ALA A 46 28.50 -5.48 39.42
C ALA A 46 29.90 -4.87 39.60
N ALA A 47 30.38 -4.10 38.61
CA ALA A 47 31.66 -3.41 38.71
C ALA A 47 31.63 -2.29 39.76
N LEU A 48 30.53 -1.52 39.83
CA LEU A 48 30.32 -0.51 40.87
C LEU A 48 30.28 -1.12 42.27
N GLN A 49 29.65 -2.29 42.44
CA GLN A 49 29.65 -3.01 43.73
C GLN A 49 31.05 -3.52 44.12
N ALA A 50 31.92 -3.76 43.14
CA ALA A 50 33.30 -4.18 43.36
C ALA A 50 34.30 -3.00 43.48
N ASP A 51 33.81 -1.76 43.44
CA ASP A 51 34.63 -0.53 43.38
C ASP A 51 35.63 -0.52 42.18
N ASP A 52 35.28 -1.22 41.10
CA ASP A 52 36.08 -1.32 39.87
C ASP A 52 35.53 -0.32 38.84
N LEU A 53 35.98 0.93 38.96
CA LEU A 53 35.50 2.03 38.11
C LEU A 53 35.86 1.83 36.63
N ASP A 54 37.04 1.28 36.33
CA ASP A 54 37.51 1.05 34.97
C ASP A 54 36.56 0.07 34.23
N ARG A 55 36.18 -1.00 34.92
CA ARG A 55 35.25 -1.98 34.36
C ARG A 55 33.84 -1.44 34.21
N ALA A 56 33.40 -0.54 35.09
CA ALA A 56 32.14 0.18 34.94
C ALA A 56 32.15 1.09 33.69
N VAL A 57 33.25 1.81 33.44
CA VAL A 57 33.41 2.67 32.25
C VAL A 57 33.39 1.84 30.96
N VAL A 58 34.08 0.69 30.92
CA VAL A 58 34.05 -0.21 29.74
C VAL A 58 32.64 -0.72 29.44
N ALA A 59 31.87 -1.05 30.49
CA ALA A 59 30.48 -1.48 30.34
C ALA A 59 29.60 -0.35 29.78
N ALA A 60 29.78 0.88 30.28
CA ALA A 60 29.06 2.06 29.79
C ALA A 60 29.38 2.41 28.33
N ASP A 61 30.64 2.35 27.92
CA ASP A 61 31.02 2.60 26.51
C ASP A 61 30.44 1.54 25.57
N SER A 62 30.47 0.27 26.00
CA SER A 62 29.88 -0.85 25.23
C SER A 62 28.37 -0.69 25.07
N PHE A 63 27.68 -0.23 26.12
CA PHE A 63 26.27 0.11 26.06
C PHE A 63 26.01 1.26 25.07
N ASN A 64 26.76 2.36 25.17
CA ASN A 64 26.58 3.53 24.31
C ASN A 64 26.72 3.18 22.82
N ARG A 65 27.72 2.36 22.46
CA ARG A 65 27.89 1.89 21.08
C ARG A 65 26.68 1.09 20.59
N THR A 66 26.18 0.18 21.43
CA THR A 66 24.98 -0.63 21.11
C THR A 66 23.74 0.25 20.96
N ALA A 67 23.50 1.17 21.89
CA ALA A 67 22.37 2.09 21.85
C ALA A 67 22.38 2.96 20.58
N LEU A 68 23.55 3.39 20.13
CA LEU A 68 23.72 4.15 18.89
C LEU A 68 23.39 3.29 17.66
N GLY A 69 23.75 2.01 17.69
CA GLY A 69 23.33 1.02 16.69
C GLY A 69 21.80 0.87 16.62
N VAL A 70 21.15 0.64 17.78
CA VAL A 70 19.69 0.50 17.87
C VAL A 70 18.97 1.74 17.35
N ARG A 71 19.43 2.94 17.73
CA ARG A 71 18.85 4.21 17.23
C ARG A 71 18.92 4.33 15.72
N ARG A 72 20.03 3.91 15.10
CA ARG A 72 20.18 3.91 13.63
C ARG A 72 19.20 2.93 13.00
N THR A 73 19.01 1.75 13.59
CA THR A 73 18.04 0.75 13.12
C THR A 73 16.62 1.30 13.13
N ILE A 74 16.20 1.96 14.22
CA ILE A 74 14.86 2.58 14.32
C ILE A 74 14.66 3.64 13.22
N VAL A 75 15.66 4.49 12.99
CA VAL A 75 15.60 5.50 11.91
C VAL A 75 15.49 4.85 10.53
N LEU A 76 16.16 3.72 10.30
CA LEU A 76 16.05 2.97 9.05
C LEU A 76 14.66 2.35 8.87
N MET A 77 14.04 1.83 9.94
CA MET A 77 12.67 1.31 9.91
C MET A 77 11.67 2.41 9.51
N ASP A 78 11.70 3.56 10.19
CA ASP A 78 10.82 4.69 9.89
C ASP A 78 10.99 5.18 8.44
N ARG A 79 12.23 5.27 7.96
CA ARG A 79 12.50 5.62 6.56
C ARG A 79 11.90 4.62 5.58
N LEU A 80 12.03 3.33 5.87
CA LEU A 80 11.53 2.26 5.01
C LEU A 80 9.99 2.26 4.93
N ASP A 81 9.32 2.52 6.05
CA ASP A 81 7.87 2.63 6.08
C ASP A 81 7.35 3.85 5.34
N ARG A 82 8.02 5.00 5.44
CA ARG A 82 7.70 6.18 4.62
C ARG A 82 7.83 5.87 3.12
N GLN A 83 8.91 5.21 2.71
CA GLN A 83 9.10 4.82 1.31
C GLN A 83 7.98 3.89 0.80
N ARG A 84 7.53 2.96 1.64
CA ARG A 84 6.39 2.07 1.31
C ARG A 84 5.10 2.86 1.16
N GLN A 85 4.82 3.80 2.07
CA GLN A 85 3.64 4.65 1.99
C GLN A 85 3.64 5.53 0.73
N GLU A 86 4.78 6.16 0.40
CA GLU A 86 4.93 6.94 -0.83
C GLU A 86 4.72 6.08 -2.09
N ALA A 87 5.26 4.86 -2.11
CA ALA A 87 5.09 3.95 -3.24
C ALA A 87 3.62 3.54 -3.42
N ARG A 88 2.91 3.28 -2.31
CA ARG A 88 1.46 2.98 -2.32
C ARG A 88 0.65 4.16 -2.85
N HIS A 89 0.89 5.36 -2.32
CA HIS A 89 0.22 6.57 -2.80
C HIS A 89 0.48 6.84 -4.28
N LYS A 90 1.71 6.65 -4.76
CA LYS A 90 2.02 6.77 -6.20
C LYS A 90 1.28 5.73 -7.03
N ALA A 91 1.18 4.49 -6.55
CA ALA A 91 0.46 3.44 -7.25
C ALA A 91 -1.05 3.71 -7.31
N GLU A 92 -1.64 4.18 -6.22
CA GLU A 92 -3.05 4.59 -6.14
C GLU A 92 -3.35 5.76 -7.05
N SER A 93 -2.55 6.82 -7.00
CA SER A 93 -2.69 7.98 -7.89
C SER A 93 -2.64 7.57 -9.38
N ARG A 94 -1.74 6.64 -9.75
CA ARG A 94 -1.68 6.08 -11.11
C ARG A 94 -2.91 5.24 -11.47
N ARG A 95 -3.54 4.56 -10.51
CA ARG A 95 -4.79 3.81 -10.75
C ARG A 95 -5.94 4.78 -10.96
N GLN A 96 -6.05 5.79 -10.10
CA GLN A 96 -7.10 6.81 -10.18
C GLN A 96 -7.03 7.57 -11.51
N ARG A 97 -5.85 8.03 -11.92
CA ARG A 97 -5.66 8.69 -13.22
C ARG A 97 -6.11 7.80 -14.39
N ARG A 98 -5.78 6.51 -14.36
CA ARG A 98 -6.21 5.57 -15.40
C ARG A 98 -7.73 5.36 -15.43
N GLN A 99 -8.36 5.36 -14.26
CA GLN A 99 -9.83 5.29 -14.16
C GLN A 99 -10.47 6.56 -14.72
N GLU A 100 -9.98 7.74 -14.35
CA GLU A 100 -10.48 9.02 -14.86
C GLU A 100 -10.34 9.11 -16.38
N GLU A 101 -9.22 8.67 -16.94
CA GLU A 101 -9.00 8.61 -18.39
C GLU A 101 -9.99 7.64 -19.07
N ALA A 102 -10.21 6.45 -18.49
CA ALA A 102 -11.17 5.48 -19.01
C ALA A 102 -12.62 6.00 -18.97
N ASP A 103 -13.00 6.65 -17.87
CA ASP A 103 -14.33 7.23 -17.70
C ASP A 103 -14.54 8.46 -18.58
N GLY A 104 -13.48 9.23 -18.85
CA GLY A 104 -13.49 10.29 -19.86
C GLY A 104 -13.77 9.72 -21.26
N ARG A 105 -13.08 8.63 -21.64
CA ARG A 105 -13.32 7.95 -22.93
C ARG A 105 -14.74 7.41 -23.04
N ARG A 106 -15.25 6.76 -21.99
CA ARG A 106 -16.64 6.25 -21.95
C ARG A 106 -17.65 7.38 -22.14
N ARG A 107 -17.48 8.50 -21.44
CA ARG A 107 -18.35 9.68 -21.60
C ARG A 107 -18.31 10.22 -23.03
N ALA A 108 -17.13 10.37 -23.63
CA ALA A 108 -16.99 10.81 -25.00
C ALA A 108 -17.69 9.88 -26.01
N VAL A 109 -17.60 8.56 -25.81
CA VAL A 109 -18.31 7.56 -26.64
C VAL A 109 -19.82 7.69 -26.49
N VAL A 110 -20.33 7.79 -25.26
CA VAL A 110 -21.77 7.96 -24.99
C VAL A 110 -22.31 9.25 -25.60
N GLU A 111 -21.60 10.36 -25.45
CA GLU A 111 -21.97 11.63 -26.07
C GLU A 111 -21.93 11.57 -27.61
N GLY A 112 -20.92 10.89 -28.17
CA GLY A 112 -20.80 10.69 -29.61
C GLY A 112 -21.94 9.83 -30.16
N LEU A 113 -22.26 8.74 -29.49
CA LEU A 113 -23.39 7.87 -29.83
C LEU A 113 -24.72 8.63 -29.73
N SER A 114 -24.92 9.40 -28.65
CA SER A 114 -26.13 10.19 -28.45
C SER A 114 -26.31 11.24 -29.55
N ARG A 115 -25.22 11.93 -29.95
CA ARG A 115 -25.22 12.86 -31.08
C ARG A 115 -25.51 12.16 -32.41
N ALA A 116 -24.89 11.01 -32.66
CA ALA A 116 -25.13 10.24 -33.89
C ALA A 116 -26.60 9.80 -33.99
N ILE A 117 -27.17 9.28 -32.90
CA ILE A 117 -28.58 8.90 -32.81
C ILE A 117 -29.48 10.12 -33.04
N ALA A 118 -29.17 11.28 -32.46
CA ALA A 118 -29.97 12.50 -32.60
C ALA A 118 -30.09 13.01 -34.05
N VAL A 119 -29.10 12.74 -34.90
CA VAL A 119 -29.11 13.11 -36.33
C VAL A 119 -29.91 12.11 -37.19
N VAL A 120 -30.14 10.89 -36.70
CA VAL A 120 -30.98 9.89 -37.38
C VAL A 120 -32.44 10.32 -37.30
N LYS A 121 -33.11 10.38 -38.46
CA LYS A 121 -34.54 10.66 -38.54
C LYS A 121 -35.34 9.67 -37.68
N PRO A 122 -36.39 10.12 -36.97
CA PRO A 122 -37.15 9.29 -36.05
C PRO A 122 -37.67 8.00 -36.71
N ASP A 123 -38.20 8.09 -37.94
CA ASP A 123 -38.71 6.94 -38.71
C ASP A 123 -37.63 5.89 -39.03
N VAL A 124 -36.38 6.32 -39.23
CA VAL A 124 -35.23 5.43 -39.51
C VAL A 124 -34.73 4.79 -38.21
N ARG A 125 -34.80 5.51 -37.10
CA ARG A 125 -34.46 5.00 -35.77
C ARG A 125 -35.43 3.90 -35.34
N GLU A 126 -36.74 4.12 -35.50
CA GLU A 126 -37.77 3.12 -35.16
C GLU A 126 -37.60 1.84 -35.99
N ARG A 127 -37.32 1.96 -37.29
CA ARG A 127 -37.02 0.81 -38.16
C ARG A 127 -35.78 0.02 -37.73
N LEU A 128 -34.69 0.71 -37.41
CA LEU A 128 -33.45 0.08 -36.92
C LEU A 128 -33.61 -0.59 -35.55
N THR A 129 -34.44 -0.01 -34.67
CA THR A 129 -34.72 -0.58 -33.36
C THR A 129 -35.58 -1.83 -33.50
N ALA A 130 -36.59 -1.81 -34.38
CA ALA A 130 -37.41 -2.98 -34.72
C ALA A 130 -36.59 -4.12 -35.33
N ASP A 131 -35.72 -3.83 -36.31
CA ASP A 131 -34.82 -4.82 -36.94
C ASP A 131 -33.85 -5.47 -35.95
N LEU A 132 -33.35 -4.71 -34.98
CA LEU A 132 -32.46 -5.23 -33.93
C LEU A 132 -33.20 -6.15 -32.96
N TRP A 133 -34.43 -5.82 -32.59
CA TRP A 133 -35.28 -6.70 -31.78
C TRP A 133 -35.62 -7.99 -32.52
N ASP A 134 -35.96 -7.91 -33.80
CA ASP A 134 -36.29 -9.09 -34.64
C ASP A 134 -35.10 -10.05 -34.72
N ARG A 135 -33.90 -9.53 -34.97
CA ARG A 135 -32.65 -10.31 -34.97
C ARG A 135 -32.29 -10.90 -33.60
N LEU A 136 -32.59 -10.21 -32.50
CA LEU A 136 -32.34 -10.74 -31.16
C LEU A 136 -33.29 -11.93 -30.86
N THR A 137 -34.54 -11.83 -31.30
CA THR A 137 -35.54 -12.90 -31.12
C THR A 137 -35.37 -14.07 -32.08
N GLU A 138 -34.78 -13.85 -33.26
CA GLU A 138 -34.37 -14.94 -34.16
C GLU A 138 -33.11 -15.66 -33.69
N GLY A 139 -32.20 -14.97 -32.99
CA GLY A 139 -31.00 -15.57 -32.40
C GLY A 139 -31.26 -16.47 -31.19
N ASP A 140 -32.41 -16.33 -30.53
CA ASP A 140 -32.85 -17.13 -29.37
C ASP A 140 -33.55 -18.46 -29.75
N ARG A 141 -33.56 -18.81 -31.04
CA ARG A 141 -34.13 -20.06 -31.58
C ARG A 141 -33.11 -21.16 -31.90
N ILE A 142 -31.86 -21.06 -31.40
CA ILE A 142 -30.85 -22.13 -31.51
C ILE A 142 -30.63 -22.79 -30.16
#